data_AF-A0AAW1XLM4-F1
#
_entry.id   AF-A0AAW1XLM4-F1
#
_cell.length_a   1.000
_cell.length_b   1.000
_cell.length_c   1.000
_cell.angle_alpha   90.00
_cell.angle_beta   90.00
_cell.angle_gamma   90.00
#
_symmetry.space_group_name_H-M   'P 1'
#
loop_
_entity.id
_entity.type
_entity.pdbx_description
1 polymer ?
#
loop_
_entity_poly.entity_id
_entity_poly.type
_entity_poly.pdbx_seq_one_letter_code
_entity_poly.pdbx_strand_id
1 'polypeptide(L)'
;MEAAIADTKREKRIMHYSSNQKILLVSEGNFSFASCLAKAFGSAKNMVATSLDSRESVLAKYSNAAPRNLRKLKDMGCVILYEVDVHTMRQHPLLVDQLFDRIVFNFPHAGFFFMENQKSQIKLHQDLVRRFFTSACEMLTERGEVHVTHKTSYPFSKWEIVKLANEVALYLVEEAPFSRGDYPGYLNKRGSGKKCNRTFPVGLCSTYKFAKLPLLEFSDNSI
;
A
#
# COMPACT_ATOMS: atom_id res chain seq x y z
N MET A 1 -0.11 23.77 39.49
CA MET A 1 0.03 23.82 38.02
C MET A 1 0.88 22.63 37.62
N GLU A 2 0.27 21.46 37.45
CA GLU A 2 0.98 20.26 36.98
C GLU A 2 1.16 20.38 35.48
N ALA A 3 2.40 20.58 35.05
CA ALA A 3 2.76 20.46 33.64
C ALA A 3 2.59 18.98 33.26
N ALA A 4 1.54 18.69 32.50
CA ALA A 4 1.39 17.42 31.81
C ALA A 4 2.59 17.27 30.87
N ILE A 5 3.55 16.43 31.27
CA ILE A 5 4.62 15.98 30.39
C ILE A 5 3.93 15.13 29.32
N ALA A 6 3.71 15.72 28.15
CA ALA A 6 3.29 14.97 26.98
C ALA A 6 4.36 13.89 26.73
N ASP A 7 3.97 12.63 26.88
CA ASP A 7 4.74 11.44 26.47
C ASP A 7 4.98 11.54 24.96
N THR A 8 5.99 12.31 24.57
CA THR A 8 6.44 12.41 23.18
C THR A 8 7.19 11.12 22.86
N LYS A 9 6.42 10.07 22.55
CA LYS A 9 6.98 8.80 22.08
C LYS A 9 7.92 9.07 20.92
N ARG A 10 9.20 8.75 21.10
CA ARG A 10 10.25 8.85 20.09
C ARG A 10 9.81 8.14 18.81
N GLU A 11 10.02 8.79 17.67
CA GLU A 11 9.72 8.25 16.34
C GLU A 11 10.40 6.88 16.16
N LYS A 12 9.63 5.90 15.69
CA LYS A 12 10.12 4.57 15.31
C LYS A 12 9.98 4.39 13.81
N ARG A 13 10.99 3.76 13.20
CA ARG A 13 11.08 3.62 11.75
C ARG A 13 11.37 2.18 11.35
N ILE A 14 10.86 1.80 10.19
CA ILE A 14 11.22 0.57 9.49
C ILE A 14 11.30 0.90 8.00
N MET A 15 12.49 0.75 7.43
CA MET A 15 12.78 1.15 6.05
C MET A 15 12.33 2.60 5.77
N HIS A 16 11.33 2.77 4.91
CA HIS A 16 10.84 4.08 4.47
C HIS A 16 9.58 4.53 5.22
N TYR A 17 9.17 3.78 6.25
CA TYR A 17 7.96 4.05 7.02
C TYR A 17 8.29 4.48 8.45
N SER A 18 7.47 5.40 8.97
CA SER A 18 7.62 6.02 10.28
C SER A 18 6.33 5.93 11.08
N SER A 19 6.46 5.83 12.41
CA SER A 19 5.33 5.90 13.34
C SER A 19 4.61 7.25 13.35
N ASN A 20 5.22 8.29 12.78
CA ASN A 20 4.64 9.64 12.68
C ASN A 20 3.81 9.84 11.41
N GLN A 21 3.86 8.89 10.46
CA GLN A 21 3.10 8.96 9.21
C GLN A 21 1.73 8.34 9.40
N LYS A 22 0.70 8.93 8.80
CA LYS A 22 -0.59 8.27 8.61
C LYS A 22 -0.54 7.38 7.36
N ILE A 23 -0.79 6.08 7.54
CA ILE A 23 -0.52 5.06 6.51
C ILE A 23 -1.80 4.31 6.12
N LEU A 24 -2.11 4.30 4.83
CA LEU A 24 -3.10 3.42 4.22
C LEU A 24 -2.40 2.23 3.56
N LEU A 25 -2.74 1.01 3.98
CA LEU A 25 -2.23 -0.24 3.42
C LEU A 25 -3.33 -0.88 2.59
N VAL A 26 -3.11 -0.98 1.29
CA VAL A 26 -4.13 -1.34 0.32
C VAL A 26 -3.99 -2.80 -0.11
N SER A 27 -5.13 -3.51 -0.14
CA SER A 27 -5.24 -4.88 -0.62
C SER A 27 -4.32 -5.88 0.12
N GLU A 28 -4.28 -5.76 1.45
CA GLU A 28 -3.61 -6.73 2.31
C GLU A 28 -4.19 -8.13 2.07
N GLY A 29 -3.30 -9.10 1.78
CA GLY A 29 -3.67 -10.50 1.67
C GLY A 29 -3.92 -11.09 3.08
N ASN A 30 -2.88 -11.66 3.67
CA ASN A 30 -2.97 -12.21 5.03
C ASN A 30 -2.66 -11.18 6.15
N PHE A 31 -2.62 -9.89 5.83
CA PHE A 31 -2.33 -8.79 6.77
C PHE A 31 -0.95 -8.84 7.45
N SER A 32 -0.01 -9.61 6.90
CA SER A 32 1.32 -9.77 7.52
C SER A 32 2.23 -8.55 7.35
N PHE A 33 2.05 -7.76 6.29
CA PHE A 33 2.83 -6.53 6.09
C PHE A 33 2.39 -5.46 7.09
N ALA A 34 1.08 -5.24 7.21
CA ALA A 34 0.51 -4.37 8.24
C ALA A 34 0.98 -4.77 9.65
N SER A 35 0.89 -6.07 9.99
CA SER A 35 1.33 -6.58 11.29
C SER A 35 2.84 -6.40 11.55
N CYS A 36 3.66 -6.38 10.50
CA CYS A 36 5.09 -6.08 10.57
C CYS A 36 5.33 -4.61 10.93
N LEU A 37 4.73 -3.67 10.19
CA LEU A 37 4.86 -2.23 10.46
C LEU A 37 4.34 -1.87 11.85
N ALA A 38 3.15 -2.38 12.21
CA ALA A 38 2.58 -2.19 13.54
C ALA A 38 3.54 -2.63 14.65
N LYS A 39 4.20 -3.80 14.48
CA LYS A 39 5.20 -4.29 15.45
C LYS A 39 6.38 -3.34 15.58
N ALA A 40 6.92 -2.88 14.45
CA ALA A 40 8.06 -1.99 14.43
C ALA A 40 7.75 -0.65 15.11
N PHE A 41 6.54 -0.12 14.91
CA PHE A 41 6.07 1.10 15.58
C PHE A 41 5.64 0.86 17.03
N GLY A 42 5.33 -0.38 17.41
CA GLY A 42 4.73 -0.70 18.71
C GLY A 42 3.32 -0.12 18.88
N SER A 43 2.67 0.28 17.79
CA SER A 43 1.31 0.82 17.70
C SER A 43 0.85 0.70 16.25
N ALA A 44 -0.46 0.66 16.02
CA ALA A 44 -1.06 0.73 14.68
C ALA A 44 -2.15 1.81 14.57
N LYS A 45 -2.24 2.72 15.55
CA LYS A 45 -3.26 3.79 15.58
C LYS A 45 -3.19 4.75 14.39
N ASN A 46 -2.01 4.87 13.78
CA ASN A 46 -1.75 5.68 12.59
C ASN A 46 -1.98 4.91 11.27
N MET A 47 -2.52 3.69 11.34
CA MET A 47 -2.62 2.78 10.19
C MET A 47 -4.06 2.38 9.90
N VAL A 48 -4.41 2.40 8.62
CA VAL A 48 -5.62 1.78 8.08
C VAL A 48 -5.19 0.66 7.15
N ALA A 49 -5.61 -0.58 7.42
CA ALA A 49 -5.32 -1.74 6.59
C ALA A 49 -6.58 -2.25 5.90
N THR A 50 -6.52 -2.37 4.58
CA THR A 50 -7.70 -2.71 3.76
C THR A 50 -7.50 -4.01 3.00
N SER A 51 -8.60 -4.70 2.69
CA SER A 51 -8.62 -5.81 1.74
C SER A 51 -9.76 -5.62 0.75
N LEU A 52 -9.58 -6.09 -0.49
CA LEU A 52 -10.67 -6.21 -1.46
C LEU A 52 -11.67 -7.31 -1.05
N ASP A 53 -11.19 -8.34 -0.37
CA ASP A 53 -12.00 -9.45 0.10
C ASP A 53 -12.84 -9.07 1.32
N SER A 54 -14.02 -9.68 1.46
CA SER A 54 -14.79 -9.67 2.71
C SER A 54 -14.00 -10.30 3.85
N ARG A 55 -14.39 -10.01 5.10
CA ARG A 55 -13.75 -10.59 6.29
C ARG A 55 -13.77 -12.11 6.25
N GLU A 56 -14.90 -12.69 5.86
CA GLU A 56 -15.12 -14.14 5.78
C GLU A 56 -14.20 -14.74 4.71
N SER A 57 -14.09 -14.10 3.55
CA SER A 57 -13.19 -14.51 2.46
C SER A 57 -11.73 -14.46 2.91
N VAL A 58 -11.28 -13.39 3.58
CA VAL A 58 -9.93 -13.28 4.14
C VAL A 58 -9.64 -14.42 5.11
N LEU A 59 -10.56 -14.70 6.05
CA LEU A 59 -10.37 -15.74 7.07
C LEU A 59 -10.37 -17.15 6.45
N ALA A 60 -11.18 -17.38 5.41
CA ALA A 60 -11.19 -18.64 4.68
C ALA A 60 -9.92 -18.84 3.85
N LYS A 61 -9.52 -17.83 3.05
CA LYS A 61 -8.34 -17.89 2.19
C LYS A 61 -7.05 -18.03 3.00
N TYR A 62 -6.91 -17.28 4.09
CA TYR A 62 -5.66 -17.16 4.86
C TYR A 62 -5.81 -17.69 6.29
N SER A 63 -6.55 -18.77 6.48
CA SER A 63 -6.90 -19.36 7.79
C SER A 63 -5.70 -19.62 8.71
N ASN A 64 -4.52 -19.91 8.15
CA ASN A 64 -3.29 -20.17 8.89
C ASN A 64 -2.57 -18.92 9.42
N ALA A 65 -2.90 -17.71 8.96
CA ALA A 65 -2.13 -16.51 9.29
C ALA A 65 -3.00 -15.27 9.58
N ALA A 66 -4.08 -15.07 8.83
CA ALA A 66 -4.93 -13.89 8.98
C ALA A 66 -5.54 -13.77 10.38
N PRO A 67 -6.08 -14.82 11.03
CA PRO A 67 -6.66 -14.68 12.38
C PRO A 67 -5.69 -14.06 13.39
N ARG A 68 -4.42 -14.50 13.38
CA ARG A 68 -3.38 -13.97 14.28
C ARG A 68 -2.98 -12.54 13.92
N ASN A 69 -2.77 -12.25 12.64
CA ASN A 69 -2.36 -10.92 12.19
C ASN A 69 -3.46 -9.88 12.43
N LEU A 70 -4.72 -10.22 12.11
CA LEU A 70 -5.88 -9.36 12.33
C LEU A 70 -6.10 -9.08 13.82
N ARG A 71 -6.01 -10.10 14.69
CA ARG A 71 -6.12 -9.90 16.14
C ARG A 71 -5.06 -8.91 16.63
N LYS A 72 -3.80 -9.16 16.30
CA LYS A 72 -2.69 -8.28 16.69
C LYS A 72 -2.89 -6.85 16.19
N LEU A 73 -3.31 -6.66 14.94
CA LEU A 73 -3.57 -5.33 14.40
C LEU A 73 -4.67 -4.59 15.17
N LYS A 74 -5.77 -5.29 15.50
CA LYS A 74 -6.84 -4.73 16.32
C LYS A 74 -6.35 -4.36 17.72
N ASP A 75 -5.62 -5.25 18.38
CA ASP A 75 -5.07 -5.03 19.72
C ASP A 75 -4.10 -3.82 19.76
N MET A 76 -3.43 -3.54 18.63
CA MET A 76 -2.53 -2.40 18.46
C MET A 76 -3.23 -1.11 17.97
N GLY A 77 -4.55 -1.15 17.77
CA GLY A 77 -5.37 0.01 17.40
C GLY A 77 -5.46 0.30 15.89
N CYS A 78 -5.16 -0.67 15.03
CA CYS A 78 -5.32 -0.52 13.59
C CYS A 78 -6.81 -0.48 13.19
N VAL A 79 -7.17 0.45 12.29
CA VAL A 79 -8.45 0.38 11.59
C VAL A 79 -8.33 -0.66 10.47
N ILE A 80 -9.23 -1.64 10.45
CA ILE A 80 -9.25 -2.70 9.44
C ILE A 80 -10.53 -2.60 8.64
N LEU A 81 -10.40 -2.43 7.33
CA LEU A 81 -11.52 -2.32 6.39
C LEU A 81 -11.49 -3.50 5.41
N TYR A 82 -12.66 -3.95 5.01
CA TYR A 82 -12.86 -5.02 4.03
C TYR A 82 -13.66 -4.50 2.85
N GLU A 83 -13.63 -5.21 1.73
CA GLU A 83 -14.38 -4.83 0.51
C GLU A 83 -14.02 -3.43 0.00
N VAL A 84 -12.75 -3.04 0.17
CA VAL A 84 -12.23 -1.77 -0.34
C VAL A 84 -11.60 -2.01 -1.72
N ASP A 85 -12.30 -1.56 -2.76
CA ASP A 85 -11.79 -1.56 -4.13
C ASP A 85 -10.91 -0.32 -4.39
N VAL A 86 -9.71 -0.52 -4.92
CA VAL A 86 -8.79 0.56 -5.29
C VAL A 86 -9.37 1.54 -6.31
N HIS A 87 -10.36 1.11 -7.09
CA HIS A 87 -11.07 1.94 -8.05
C HIS A 87 -11.95 3.00 -7.38
N THR A 88 -12.45 2.69 -6.19
CA THR A 88 -13.47 3.49 -5.49
C THR A 88 -13.09 3.80 -4.05
N MET A 89 -11.89 3.44 -3.59
CA MET A 89 -11.49 3.56 -2.18
C MET A 89 -11.63 4.98 -1.61
N ARG A 90 -11.49 6.02 -2.44
CA ARG A 90 -11.73 7.42 -2.04
C ARG A 90 -13.18 7.73 -1.67
N GLN A 91 -14.12 6.90 -2.12
CA GLN A 91 -15.56 7.03 -1.89
C GLN A 91 -16.01 6.21 -0.67
N HIS A 92 -15.12 5.36 -0.13
CA HIS A 92 -15.46 4.53 1.01
C HIS A 92 -15.79 5.43 2.23
N PRO A 93 -16.92 5.24 2.94
CA PRO A 93 -17.38 6.17 3.98
C PRO A 93 -16.39 6.44 5.13
N LEU A 94 -15.48 5.49 5.41
CA LEU A 94 -14.43 5.64 6.43
C LEU A 94 -13.10 6.19 5.89
N LEU A 95 -12.99 6.37 4.58
CA LEU A 95 -11.81 6.91 3.90
C LEU A 95 -12.09 8.23 3.18
N VAL A 96 -13.36 8.55 2.92
CA VAL A 96 -13.78 9.85 2.40
C VAL A 96 -13.24 10.95 3.35
N ASP A 97 -12.66 11.98 2.77
CA ASP A 97 -11.98 13.10 3.45
C ASP A 97 -10.72 12.74 4.26
N GLN A 98 -10.25 11.49 4.21
CA GLN A 98 -8.99 11.10 4.83
C GLN A 98 -7.82 11.30 3.86
N LEU A 99 -6.87 12.14 4.26
CA LEU A 99 -5.56 12.22 3.63
C LEU A 99 -4.53 11.35 4.36
N PHE A 100 -3.54 10.86 3.62
CA PHE A 100 -2.49 9.96 4.10
C PHE A 100 -1.10 10.43 3.68
N ASP A 101 -0.13 10.24 4.57
CA ASP A 101 1.28 10.49 4.26
C ASP A 101 1.85 9.35 3.42
N ARG A 102 1.35 8.13 3.60
CA ARG A 102 1.76 6.96 2.82
C ARG A 102 0.54 6.14 2.40
N ILE A 103 0.45 5.84 1.11
CA ILE A 103 -0.53 4.88 0.57
C ILE A 103 0.26 3.76 -0.10
N VAL A 104 0.16 2.54 0.42
CA VAL A 104 1.03 1.42 0.04
C VAL A 104 0.23 0.32 -0.66
N PHE A 105 0.69 -0.11 -1.84
CA PHE A 105 0.12 -1.26 -2.55
C PHE A 105 1.23 -2.22 -2.98
N ASN A 106 1.37 -3.32 -2.24
CA ASN A 106 2.42 -4.31 -2.46
C ASN A 106 1.98 -5.37 -3.47
N PHE A 107 2.73 -5.50 -4.57
CA PHE A 107 2.52 -6.47 -5.64
C PHE A 107 1.06 -6.48 -6.17
N PRO A 108 0.56 -5.34 -6.68
CA PRO A 108 -0.77 -5.24 -7.25
C PRO A 108 -1.00 -6.33 -8.30
N HIS A 109 -2.21 -6.90 -8.37
CA HIS A 109 -2.52 -7.95 -9.33
C HIS A 109 -4.03 -8.01 -9.63
N ALA A 110 -4.41 -8.04 -10.91
CA ALA A 110 -5.81 -7.98 -11.37
C ALA A 110 -6.52 -9.35 -11.33
N GLY A 111 -5.86 -10.39 -10.81
CA GLY A 111 -6.30 -11.78 -10.93
C GLY A 111 -5.80 -12.44 -12.22
N PHE A 112 -6.15 -13.70 -12.43
CA PHE A 112 -5.66 -14.51 -13.57
C PHE A 112 -6.80 -14.75 -14.56
N PHE A 113 -6.89 -13.92 -15.60
CA PHE A 113 -7.85 -14.09 -16.70
C PHE A 113 -7.17 -14.72 -17.92
N PHE A 114 -5.89 -14.38 -18.16
CA PHE A 114 -5.02 -14.99 -19.16
C PHE A 114 -3.64 -15.30 -18.54
N MET A 115 -2.70 -15.79 -19.35
CA MET A 115 -1.33 -16.02 -18.86
C MET A 115 -0.61 -14.71 -18.56
N GLU A 116 0.24 -14.71 -17.53
CA GLU A 116 0.93 -13.53 -16.97
C GLU A 116 1.65 -12.66 -18.02
N ASN A 117 2.23 -13.29 -19.05
CA ASN A 117 3.01 -12.62 -20.08
C ASN A 117 2.19 -12.20 -21.31
N GLN A 118 0.88 -12.50 -21.35
CA GLN A 118 0.03 -12.10 -22.45
C GLN A 118 -0.32 -10.61 -22.37
N LYS A 119 -0.33 -9.94 -23.53
CA LYS A 119 -0.64 -8.50 -23.63
C LYS A 119 -1.98 -8.15 -23.00
N SER A 120 -3.02 -8.98 -23.16
CA SER A 120 -4.34 -8.75 -22.57
C SER A 120 -4.31 -8.77 -21.05
N GLN A 121 -3.57 -9.71 -20.44
CA GLN A 121 -3.39 -9.78 -18.99
C GLN A 121 -2.61 -8.57 -18.48
N ILE A 122 -1.53 -8.18 -19.17
CA ILE A 122 -0.74 -6.99 -18.84
C ILE A 122 -1.62 -5.73 -18.87
N LYS A 123 -2.52 -5.58 -19.85
CA LYS A 123 -3.44 -4.43 -19.90
C LYS A 123 -4.38 -4.37 -18.69
N LEU A 124 -4.89 -5.50 -18.21
CA LEU A 124 -5.72 -5.55 -16.98
C LEU A 124 -4.93 -5.10 -15.76
N HIS A 125 -3.67 -5.52 -15.66
CA HIS A 125 -2.78 -5.07 -14.60
C HIS A 125 -2.47 -3.58 -14.65
N GLN A 126 -2.23 -3.05 -15.86
CA GLN A 126 -2.01 -1.63 -16.07
C GLN A 126 -3.25 -0.81 -15.69
N ASP A 127 -4.45 -1.27 -16.04
CA ASP A 127 -5.69 -0.58 -15.64
C ASP A 127 -5.88 -0.56 -14.11
N LEU A 128 -5.68 -1.70 -13.44
CA LEU A 128 -5.72 -1.78 -11.98
C LEU A 128 -4.77 -0.76 -11.33
N VAL A 129 -3.51 -0.73 -11.78
CA VAL A 129 -2.48 0.15 -11.20
C VAL A 129 -2.78 1.62 -11.50
N ARG A 130 -3.22 1.95 -12.72
CA ARG A 130 -3.62 3.31 -13.08
C ARG A 130 -4.74 3.82 -12.19
N ARG A 131 -5.80 3.01 -11.99
CA ARG A 131 -6.96 3.41 -11.19
C ARG A 131 -6.65 3.51 -9.71
N PHE A 132 -5.77 2.63 -9.20
CA PHE A 132 -5.19 2.80 -7.88
C PHE A 132 -4.46 4.14 -7.76
N PHE A 133 -3.60 4.49 -8.71
CA PHE A 133 -2.88 5.76 -8.68
C PHE A 133 -3.83 6.97 -8.73
N THR A 134 -4.88 6.91 -9.56
CA THR A 134 -5.92 7.97 -9.60
C THR A 134 -6.52 8.20 -8.22
N SER A 135 -7.04 7.14 -7.58
CA SER A 135 -7.63 7.24 -6.24
C SER A 135 -6.61 7.68 -5.20
N ALA A 136 -5.40 7.12 -5.23
CA ALA A 136 -4.35 7.41 -4.25
C ALA A 136 -3.87 8.87 -4.34
N CYS A 137 -3.71 9.41 -5.55
CA CYS A 137 -3.28 10.80 -5.78
C CYS A 137 -4.18 11.79 -5.02
N GLU A 138 -5.50 11.59 -5.05
CA GLU A 138 -6.46 12.47 -4.38
C GLU A 138 -6.53 12.27 -2.86
N MET A 139 -5.96 11.18 -2.35
CA MET A 139 -5.93 10.82 -0.93
C MET A 139 -4.58 11.11 -0.26
N LEU A 140 -3.62 11.71 -0.97
CA LEU A 140 -2.33 12.11 -0.39
C LEU A 140 -2.42 13.45 0.32
N THR A 141 -1.71 13.56 1.45
CA THR A 141 -1.28 14.85 1.99
C THR A 141 -0.36 15.57 0.98
N GLU A 142 -0.11 16.86 1.19
CA GLU A 142 0.76 17.65 0.31
C GLU A 142 2.16 17.03 0.14
N ARG A 143 2.70 16.45 1.22
CA ARG A 143 4.00 15.75 1.26
C ARG A 143 3.86 14.22 1.27
N GLY A 144 2.68 13.74 0.89
CA GLY A 144 2.36 12.32 0.88
C GLY A 144 3.03 11.58 -0.28
N GLU A 145 3.27 10.29 -0.09
CA GLU A 145 3.83 9.41 -1.11
C GLU A 145 2.96 8.17 -1.34
N VAL A 146 2.80 7.78 -2.60
CA VAL A 146 2.27 6.47 -2.98
C VAL A 146 3.43 5.51 -3.15
N HIS A 147 3.39 4.37 -2.47
CA HIS A 147 4.42 3.34 -2.53
C HIS A 147 3.86 2.09 -3.22
N VAL A 148 4.49 1.67 -4.31
CA VAL A 148 4.15 0.43 -5.01
C VAL A 148 5.36 -0.47 -5.06
N THR A 149 5.29 -1.61 -4.37
CA THR A 149 6.30 -2.67 -4.53
C THR A 149 5.95 -3.54 -5.71
N HIS A 150 6.86 -3.65 -6.69
CA HIS A 150 6.60 -4.40 -7.91
C HIS A 150 7.87 -5.07 -8.44
N LYS A 151 7.67 -6.14 -9.21
CA LYS A 151 8.76 -6.85 -9.87
C LYS A 151 9.30 -6.05 -11.05
N THR A 152 10.60 -6.10 -11.24
CA THR A 152 11.31 -5.31 -12.26
C THR A 152 11.71 -6.11 -13.49
N SER A 153 11.60 -7.44 -13.46
CA SER A 153 11.90 -8.31 -14.59
C SER A 153 10.69 -8.55 -15.50
N TYR A 154 10.93 -9.00 -16.73
CA TYR A 154 9.85 -9.43 -17.64
C TYR A 154 9.06 -10.62 -17.04
N PRO A 155 7.72 -10.70 -17.21
CA PRO A 155 6.85 -9.77 -17.96
C PRO A 155 6.42 -8.53 -17.16
N PHE A 156 6.71 -8.48 -15.86
CA PHE A 156 6.27 -7.43 -14.95
C PHE A 156 6.80 -6.04 -15.33
N SER A 157 8.00 -5.95 -15.89
CA SER A 157 8.53 -4.68 -16.43
C SER A 157 7.65 -4.04 -17.50
N LYS A 158 6.84 -4.83 -18.23
CA LYS A 158 5.90 -4.34 -19.25
C LYS A 158 4.65 -3.69 -18.66
N TRP A 159 4.50 -3.66 -17.33
CA TRP A 159 3.42 -2.91 -16.70
C TRP A 159 3.70 -1.41 -16.74
N GLU A 160 4.96 -0.98 -16.92
CA GLU A 160 5.35 0.43 -17.09
C GLU A 160 4.82 1.33 -15.95
N ILE A 161 4.93 0.88 -14.69
CA ILE A 161 4.26 1.53 -13.55
C ILE A 161 4.63 3.00 -13.35
N VAL A 162 5.85 3.41 -13.71
CA VAL A 162 6.27 4.81 -13.66
C VAL A 162 5.49 5.67 -14.67
N LYS A 163 5.28 5.14 -15.89
CA LYS A 163 4.46 5.81 -16.90
C LYS A 163 3.00 5.92 -16.44
N LEU A 164 2.45 4.87 -15.84
CA LEU A 164 1.08 4.90 -15.31
C LEU A 164 0.89 5.92 -14.18
N ALA A 165 1.89 6.11 -13.31
CA ALA A 165 1.86 7.14 -12.29
C ALA A 165 1.89 8.55 -12.91
N ASN A 166 2.77 8.77 -13.90
CA ASN A 166 2.89 10.06 -14.58
C ASN A 166 1.59 10.47 -15.29
N GLU A 167 0.82 9.51 -15.82
CA GLU A 167 -0.50 9.75 -16.44
C GLU A 167 -1.52 10.42 -15.49
N VAL A 168 -1.30 10.34 -14.17
CA VAL A 168 -2.20 10.88 -13.13
C VAL A 168 -1.51 11.85 -12.16
N ALA A 169 -0.49 12.56 -12.67
CA ALA A 169 0.26 13.60 -11.94
C ALA A 169 0.99 13.09 -10.67
N LEU A 170 1.39 11.82 -10.67
CA LEU A 170 2.30 11.25 -9.68
C LEU A 170 3.66 10.96 -10.31
N TYR A 171 4.71 11.48 -9.72
CA TYR A 171 6.06 11.45 -10.28
C TYR A 171 6.98 10.62 -9.39
N LEU A 172 7.87 9.84 -10.02
CA LEU A 172 8.81 8.99 -9.30
C LEU A 172 9.80 9.85 -8.51
N VAL A 173 9.80 9.69 -7.20
CA VAL A 173 10.77 10.30 -6.27
C VAL A 173 11.95 9.36 -6.08
N GLU A 174 11.69 8.07 -5.93
CA GLU A 174 12.73 7.08 -5.63
C GLU A 174 12.27 5.68 -6.09
N GLU A 175 13.19 4.92 -6.68
CA GLU A 175 13.07 3.48 -6.83
C GLU A 175 14.04 2.80 -5.85
N ALA A 176 13.51 2.24 -4.76
CA ALA A 176 14.30 1.58 -3.73
C ALA A 176 14.28 0.06 -3.94
N PRO A 177 15.41 -0.66 -3.89
CA PRO A 177 15.41 -2.12 -3.90
C PRO A 177 14.52 -2.70 -2.79
N PHE A 178 13.72 -3.72 -3.10
CA PHE A 178 12.90 -4.39 -2.10
C PHE A 178 13.47 -5.76 -1.73
N SER A 179 13.68 -6.00 -0.45
CA SER A 179 13.88 -7.33 0.11
C SER A 179 12.77 -7.68 1.10
N ARG A 180 12.22 -8.89 0.98
CA ARG A 180 11.26 -9.42 1.97
C ARG A 180 11.90 -9.54 3.36
N GLY A 181 13.24 -9.72 3.42
CA GLY A 181 14.00 -9.80 4.67
C GLY A 181 13.93 -8.52 5.52
N ASP A 182 13.73 -7.37 4.87
CA ASP A 182 13.64 -6.07 5.53
C ASP A 182 12.34 -5.89 6.33
N TYR A 183 11.38 -6.80 6.14
CA TYR A 183 10.07 -6.78 6.78
C TYR A 183 9.84 -8.10 7.56
N PRO A 184 10.37 -8.22 8.79
CA PRO A 184 10.27 -9.44 9.57
C PRO A 184 8.82 -9.91 9.77
N GLY A 185 8.53 -11.13 9.35
CA GLY A 185 7.20 -11.75 9.43
C GLY A 185 6.29 -11.47 8.23
N TYR A 186 6.69 -10.61 7.28
CA TYR A 186 5.94 -10.40 6.04
C TYR A 186 6.01 -11.65 5.14
N LEU A 187 4.84 -12.05 4.64
CA LEU A 187 4.67 -13.14 3.68
C LEU A 187 3.76 -12.68 2.53
N ASN A 188 4.35 -12.50 1.36
CA ASN A 188 3.63 -12.16 0.13
C ASN A 188 2.67 -13.28 -0.28
N LYS A 189 1.45 -12.94 -0.71
CA LYS A 189 0.40 -13.90 -1.07
C LYS A 189 -0.13 -13.63 -2.46
N ARG A 190 -0.49 -14.69 -3.19
CA ARG A 190 -0.99 -14.59 -4.56
C ARG A 190 -2.32 -13.85 -4.69
N GLY A 191 -3.13 -13.80 -3.64
CA GLY A 191 -4.39 -13.03 -3.64
C GLY A 191 -5.56 -13.67 -4.39
N SER A 192 -5.30 -14.37 -5.48
CA SER A 192 -6.32 -14.88 -6.39
C SER A 192 -6.12 -16.36 -6.78
N GLY A 193 -7.21 -16.97 -7.26
CA GLY A 193 -7.29 -18.36 -7.72
C GLY A 193 -7.17 -19.41 -6.62
N LYS A 194 -7.17 -20.70 -7.01
CA LYS A 194 -7.10 -21.86 -6.09
C LYS A 194 -5.84 -21.88 -5.21
N LYS A 195 -4.81 -21.13 -5.57
CA LYS A 195 -3.53 -21.01 -4.85
C LYS A 195 -3.35 -19.64 -4.17
N CYS A 196 -4.42 -18.91 -3.90
CA CYS A 196 -4.38 -17.56 -3.32
C CYS A 196 -3.52 -17.45 -2.04
N ASN A 197 -3.55 -18.45 -1.15
CA ASN A 197 -2.74 -18.48 0.08
C ASN A 197 -1.27 -18.89 -0.13
N ARG A 198 -0.87 -19.34 -1.33
CA ARG A 198 0.55 -19.64 -1.58
C ARG A 198 1.33 -18.34 -1.75
N THR A 199 2.60 -18.39 -1.36
CA THR A 199 3.56 -17.35 -1.73
C THR A 199 3.88 -17.44 -3.23
N PHE A 200 4.50 -16.39 -3.76
CA PHE A 200 5.08 -16.38 -5.09
C PHE A 200 6.57 -16.00 -5.03
N PRO A 201 7.40 -16.45 -6.00
CA PRO A 201 8.78 -15.98 -6.11
C PRO A 201 8.77 -14.47 -6.32
N VAL A 202 9.42 -13.74 -5.41
CA VAL A 202 9.52 -12.28 -5.48
C VAL A 202 10.47 -11.87 -6.61
N GLY A 203 11.65 -12.50 -6.71
CA GLY A 203 12.62 -12.19 -7.76
C GLY A 203 13.21 -10.78 -7.61
N LEU A 204 13.65 -10.18 -8.71
CA LEU A 204 14.07 -8.78 -8.75
C LEU A 204 12.83 -7.87 -8.62
N CYS A 205 12.83 -7.01 -7.62
CA CYS A 205 11.75 -6.09 -7.34
C CYS A 205 12.22 -4.85 -6.59
N SER A 206 11.46 -3.77 -6.77
CA SER A 206 11.69 -2.48 -6.15
C SER A 206 10.40 -1.97 -5.52
N THR A 207 10.53 -1.08 -4.54
CA THR A 207 9.47 -0.21 -4.07
C THR A 207 9.63 1.15 -4.74
N TYR A 208 8.67 1.50 -5.58
CA TYR A 208 8.60 2.78 -6.26
C TYR A 208 7.82 3.75 -5.39
N LYS A 209 8.39 4.93 -5.15
CA LYS A 209 7.79 5.99 -4.34
C LYS A 209 7.42 7.14 -5.25
N PHE A 210 6.16 7.52 -5.25
CA PHE A 210 5.64 8.59 -6.09
C PHE A 210 5.05 9.70 -5.25
N ALA A 211 5.23 10.95 -5.66
CA ALA A 211 4.62 12.11 -5.03
C ALA A 211 3.99 13.03 -6.08
N LYS A 212 3.13 13.94 -5.63
CA LYS A 212 2.71 15.09 -6.45
C LYS A 212 3.92 15.99 -6.68
N LEU A 213 3.96 16.70 -7.80
CA LEU A 213 4.89 17.83 -7.92
C LEU A 213 4.53 18.86 -6.83
N PRO A 214 5.52 19.51 -6.21
CA PRO A 214 5.25 20.70 -5.43
C PRO A 214 4.47 21.67 -6.30
N LEU A 215 3.42 22.29 -5.76
CA LEU A 215 2.87 23.48 -6.39
C LEU A 215 4.02 24.50 -6.39
N LEU A 216 4.63 24.72 -7.55
CA LEU A 216 5.42 25.91 -7.75
C LEU A 216 4.43 27.06 -7.64
N GLU A 217 4.41 27.73 -6.50
CA GLU A 217 3.79 29.05 -6.41
C GLU A 217 4.52 29.90 -7.44
N PHE A 218 3.88 30.13 -8.59
CA PHE A 218 4.29 31.20 -9.48
C PHE A 218 4.09 32.49 -8.67
N SER A 219 5.17 33.02 -8.10
CA SER A 219 5.19 34.39 -7.64
C SER A 219 4.86 35.25 -8.84
N ASP A 220 3.64 35.79 -8.87
CA ASP A 220 3.19 36.79 -9.81
C ASP A 220 4.06 38.04 -9.58
N ASN A 221 5.22 38.09 -10.21
CA ASN A 221 6.04 39.30 -10.27
C ASN A 221 5.43 40.21 -11.33
N SER A 222 4.27 40.77 -11.00
CA SER A 222 3.73 41.95 -11.65
C SER A 222 4.32 43.19 -10.98
N ILE A 223 5.35 43.77 -11.61
CA ILE A 223 5.63 45.22 -11.62
C ILE A 223 6.01 45.58 -13.05
#